data_AF-A0A928CTU3-F1
#
_entry.id   AF-A0A928CTU3-F1
#
_cell.length_a   1.000
_cell.length_b   1.000
_cell.length_c   1.000
_cell.angle_alpha   90.00
_cell.angle_beta   90.00
_cell.angle_gamma   90.00
#
_symmetry.space_group_name_H-M   'P 1'
#
loop_
_entity.id
_entity.type
_entity.pdbx_description
1 polymer ?
#
loop_
_entity_poly.entity_id
_entity_poly.type
_entity_poly.pdbx_seq_one_letter_code
_entity_poly.pdbx_strand_id
1 'polypeptide(L)'
;MRRFTTLSLLAAAVLCGPVFAQEPDNPNGEQKQEEKPKYVPKDKIVSQEHKVSNERIDKIQALLQKYYDEHKDLENSSVIGDLRRDIQAFVPVTPEKKADSRSLIAIKDSLKDQVDKKYPDRDKLKKTAEAEAVKQFPLAERNQEIKVHYKRGRTIYSEKGRYYGLGYGGKSIRLNSRSISLFDLLPESKSMFDKKINAEMRKKYVDGKLAVYDRQRLNYSEKLFAAEFAKIRKANEKLGYIYQHGQWVTAEMILKQKLPEKIRLSKERAEKERLEREAREKAKREAGGNNPEGEQKNDDEEDE
;
A
#
# COMPACT_ATOMS: atom_id res chain seq x y z
N MET A 1 42.28 18.91 -43.91
CA MET A 1 42.57 17.68 -43.14
C MET A 1 41.70 17.68 -41.88
N ARG A 2 40.59 16.94 -41.88
CA ARG A 2 39.67 16.83 -40.74
C ARG A 2 39.92 15.49 -40.06
N ARG A 3 40.37 15.50 -38.81
CA ARG A 3 40.61 14.30 -38.01
C ARG A 3 39.31 13.93 -37.30
N PHE A 4 38.76 12.76 -37.65
CA PHE A 4 37.70 12.08 -36.91
C PHE A 4 38.35 11.35 -35.74
N THR A 5 37.98 11.72 -34.51
CA THR A 5 38.35 11.00 -33.30
C THR A 5 37.16 10.15 -32.85
N THR A 6 37.29 8.84 -33.04
CA THR A 6 36.42 7.80 -32.51
C THR A 6 36.71 7.61 -31.02
N LEU A 7 35.73 7.90 -30.16
CA LEU A 7 35.77 7.51 -28.74
C LEU A 7 35.02 6.18 -28.58
N SER A 8 35.76 5.09 -28.40
CA SER A 8 35.23 3.78 -28.07
C SER A 8 34.86 3.68 -26.59
N LEU A 9 33.71 3.05 -26.36
CA LEU A 9 33.21 2.52 -25.10
C LEU A 9 34.25 1.63 -24.38
N LEU A 10 34.32 1.76 -23.05
CA LEU A 10 34.58 0.61 -22.17
C LEU A 10 33.85 0.82 -20.84
N ALA A 11 32.67 0.22 -20.73
CA ALA A 11 31.95 0.05 -19.49
C ALA A 11 32.48 -1.21 -18.79
N ALA A 12 33.23 -1.04 -17.70
CA ALA A 12 33.61 -2.12 -16.81
C ALA A 12 32.54 -2.27 -15.73
N ALA A 13 31.53 -3.10 -16.00
CA ALA A 13 30.59 -3.56 -14.98
C ALA A 13 31.21 -4.74 -14.22
N VAL A 14 31.69 -4.48 -13.01
CA VAL A 14 32.07 -5.50 -12.04
C VAL A 14 30.78 -6.17 -11.55
N LEU A 15 30.48 -7.35 -12.09
CA LEU A 15 29.43 -8.24 -11.59
C LEU A 15 29.96 -8.98 -10.34
N CYS A 16 29.80 -8.36 -9.17
CA CYS A 16 29.81 -9.10 -7.90
C CYS A 16 28.55 -9.97 -7.85
N GLY A 17 28.69 -11.28 -8.05
CA GLY A 17 27.63 -12.24 -7.77
C GLY A 17 27.35 -12.33 -6.26
N PRO A 18 26.10 -12.58 -5.83
CA PRO A 18 25.81 -12.80 -4.42
C PRO A 18 26.42 -14.12 -3.94
N VAL A 19 27.34 -14.02 -2.98
CA VAL A 19 27.79 -15.11 -2.12
C VAL A 19 26.59 -15.61 -1.32
N PHE A 20 26.15 -16.83 -1.57
CA PHE A 20 25.19 -17.52 -0.71
C PHE A 20 25.92 -17.88 0.60
N ALA A 21 25.75 -17.04 1.62
CA ALA A 21 26.02 -17.41 3.00
C ALA A 21 24.90 -18.37 3.45
N GLN A 22 25.24 -19.64 3.70
CA GLN A 22 24.39 -20.54 4.47
C GLN A 22 24.53 -20.17 5.94
N GLU A 23 23.46 -19.67 6.55
CA GLU A 23 23.32 -19.61 8.00
C GLU A 23 23.26 -21.02 8.60
N PRO A 24 23.85 -21.25 9.79
CA PRO A 24 23.75 -22.54 10.47
C PRO A 24 22.34 -22.76 11.04
N ASP A 25 21.84 -23.98 10.87
CA ASP A 25 20.57 -24.50 11.39
C ASP A 25 20.39 -24.18 12.88
N ASN A 26 19.36 -23.40 13.21
CA ASN A 26 18.86 -23.24 14.57
C ASN A 26 17.66 -24.21 14.77
N PRO A 27 17.77 -25.24 15.62
CA PRO A 27 16.76 -26.30 15.72
C PRO A 27 15.52 -25.95 16.56
N ASN A 28 15.27 -24.66 16.88
CA ASN A 28 14.15 -24.28 17.76
C ASN A 28 13.49 -22.93 17.40
N GLY A 29 13.20 -22.71 16.11
CA GLY A 29 12.44 -21.54 15.66
C GLY A 29 11.02 -21.92 15.24
N GLU A 30 10.02 -21.59 16.08
CA GLU A 30 8.62 -21.61 15.70
C GLU A 30 8.43 -20.89 14.36
N GLN A 31 7.87 -21.60 13.37
CA GLN A 31 7.44 -20.99 12.11
C GLN A 31 6.31 -20.01 12.42
N LYS A 32 6.64 -18.74 12.68
CA LYS A 32 5.68 -17.66 12.55
C LYS A 32 5.21 -17.64 11.11
N GLN A 33 4.04 -18.23 10.86
CA GLN A 33 3.25 -17.91 9.69
C GLN A 33 3.09 -16.39 9.69
N GLU A 34 3.76 -15.71 8.75
CA GLU A 34 3.46 -14.32 8.44
C GLU A 34 1.99 -14.28 8.02
N GLU A 35 1.12 -13.96 8.97
CA GLU A 35 -0.25 -13.57 8.69
C GLU A 35 -0.18 -12.42 7.70
N LYS A 36 -0.57 -12.69 6.44
CA LYS A 36 -0.77 -11.66 5.43
C LYS A 36 -1.64 -10.59 6.10
N PRO A 37 -1.19 -9.32 6.21
CA PRO A 37 -1.99 -8.30 6.84
C PRO A 37 -3.30 -8.21 6.05
N LYS A 38 -4.39 -8.66 6.68
CA LYS A 38 -5.74 -8.51 6.15
C LYS A 38 -5.96 -7.01 6.09
N TYR A 39 -5.96 -6.46 4.88
CA TYR A 39 -6.26 -5.06 4.64
C TYR A 39 -7.69 -4.79 5.11
N VAL A 40 -7.82 -4.27 6.33
CA VAL A 40 -9.05 -3.68 6.82
C VAL A 40 -8.94 -2.19 6.49
N PRO A 41 -9.79 -1.65 5.59
CA PRO A 41 -9.86 -0.21 5.38
C PRO A 41 -10.22 0.43 6.72
N LYS A 42 -9.27 1.13 7.34
CA LYS A 42 -9.56 1.92 8.54
C LYS A 42 -10.42 3.10 8.07
N ASP A 43 -11.65 3.19 8.56
CA ASP A 43 -12.67 4.21 8.24
C ASP A 43 -12.32 5.66 8.64
N LYS A 44 -11.04 5.95 8.93
CA LYS A 44 -10.52 7.31 8.99
C LYS A 44 -9.56 7.49 7.83
N ILE A 45 -9.96 8.27 6.83
CA ILE A 45 -9.12 8.71 5.71
C ILE A 45 -8.02 9.60 6.29
N VAL A 46 -6.99 8.99 6.88
CA VAL A 46 -5.70 9.60 7.22
C VAL A 46 -4.63 8.97 6.34
N SER A 47 -4.94 8.75 5.07
CA SER A 47 -3.89 8.53 4.10
C SER A 47 -3.45 9.90 3.60
N GLN A 48 -2.14 10.19 3.69
CA GLN A 48 -1.55 11.41 3.13
C GLN A 48 -1.92 11.62 1.65
N GLU A 49 -2.40 10.56 0.98
CA GLU A 49 -2.77 10.54 -0.42
C GLU A 49 -4.02 11.37 -0.77
N HIS A 50 -4.89 11.67 0.21
CA HIS A 50 -6.16 12.39 0.03
C HIS A 50 -6.22 13.72 0.79
N LYS A 51 -5.08 14.40 0.95
CA LYS A 51 -4.95 15.64 1.72
C LYS A 51 -5.99 16.71 1.34
N VAL A 52 -6.20 16.96 0.04
CA VAL A 52 -7.16 17.98 -0.43
C VAL A 52 -8.60 17.62 -0.09
N SER A 53 -8.97 16.34 -0.28
CA SER A 53 -10.30 15.85 0.08
C SER A 53 -10.55 15.98 1.58
N ASN A 54 -9.57 15.62 2.42
CA ASN A 54 -9.65 15.74 3.88
C ASN A 54 -9.79 17.20 4.33
N GLU A 55 -8.93 18.09 3.82
CA GLU A 55 -9.01 19.52 4.13
C GLU A 55 -10.38 20.13 3.78
N ARG A 56 -11.00 19.67 2.68
CA ARG A 56 -12.34 20.11 2.29
C ARG A 56 -13.41 19.57 3.24
N ILE A 57 -13.32 18.31 3.66
CA ILE A 57 -14.24 17.72 4.64
C ILE A 57 -14.16 18.52 5.95
N ASP A 58 -12.95 18.77 6.44
CA ASP A 58 -12.73 19.49 7.70
C ASP A 58 -13.26 20.92 7.62
N LYS A 59 -13.04 21.63 6.50
CA LYS A 59 -13.60 22.97 6.27
C LYS A 59 -15.14 22.99 6.24
N ILE A 60 -15.77 22.02 5.58
CA ILE A 60 -17.23 21.89 5.56
C ILE A 60 -17.77 21.64 6.97
N GLN A 61 -17.12 20.74 7.72
CA GLN A 61 -17.51 20.47 9.11
C GLN A 61 -17.31 21.67 10.02
N ALA A 62 -16.20 22.40 9.88
CA ALA A 62 -15.92 23.61 10.64
C ALA A 62 -16.94 24.73 10.36
N LEU A 63 -17.36 24.92 9.10
CA LEU A 63 -18.43 25.86 8.76
C LEU A 63 -19.77 25.46 9.36
N LEU A 64 -20.12 24.17 9.26
CA LEU A 64 -21.35 23.66 9.85
C LEU A 64 -21.35 23.82 11.38
N GLN A 65 -20.21 23.59 12.03
CA GLN A 65 -20.01 23.81 13.46
C GLN A 65 -20.13 25.29 13.82
N LYS A 66 -19.53 26.19 13.03
CA LYS A 66 -19.64 27.64 13.22
C LYS A 66 -21.09 28.12 13.18
N TYR A 67 -21.88 27.68 12.19
CA TYR A 67 -23.29 28.04 12.10
C TYR A 67 -24.11 27.51 13.30
N TYR A 68 -23.78 26.31 13.77
CA TYR A 68 -24.38 25.73 14.97
C TYR A 68 -24.02 26.53 16.25
N ASP A 69 -22.76 26.96 16.38
CA ASP A 69 -22.30 27.73 17.54
C ASP A 69 -22.81 29.19 17.52
N GLU A 70 -23.08 29.74 16.34
CA GLU A 70 -23.73 31.05 16.16
C GLU A 70 -25.26 31.02 16.43
N HIS A 71 -25.81 29.88 16.86
CA HIS A 71 -27.26 29.69 17.10
C HIS A 71 -28.13 30.00 15.87
N LYS A 72 -27.59 29.81 14.66
CA LYS A 72 -28.39 29.96 13.44
C LYS A 72 -29.36 28.79 13.30
N ASP A 73 -30.56 29.09 12.81
CA ASP A 73 -31.56 28.06 12.53
C ASP A 73 -31.14 27.22 11.31
N LEU A 74 -30.61 26.03 11.58
CA LEU A 74 -30.15 25.08 10.57
C LEU A 74 -31.30 24.39 9.80
N GLU A 75 -32.56 24.62 10.17
CA GLU A 75 -33.73 24.19 9.39
C GLU A 75 -34.18 25.25 8.38
N ASN A 76 -33.75 26.50 8.56
CA ASN A 76 -34.13 27.62 7.70
C ASN A 76 -33.45 27.53 6.33
N SER A 77 -34.25 27.59 5.26
CA SER A 77 -33.78 27.51 3.88
C SER A 77 -32.80 28.64 3.50
N SER A 78 -32.94 29.84 4.07
CA SER A 78 -32.01 30.95 3.85
C SER A 78 -30.65 30.66 4.48
N VAL A 79 -30.64 30.14 5.72
CA VAL A 79 -29.41 29.79 6.43
C VAL A 79 -28.67 28.66 5.71
N ILE A 80 -29.39 27.66 5.22
CA ILE A 80 -28.83 26.59 4.36
C ILE A 80 -28.30 27.18 3.05
N GLY A 81 -28.98 28.17 2.47
CA GLY A 81 -28.54 28.89 1.29
C GLY A 81 -27.22 29.64 1.51
N ASP A 82 -27.09 30.34 2.63
CA ASP A 82 -25.86 31.04 3.01
C ASP A 82 -24.72 30.05 3.29
N LEU A 83 -25.00 28.96 4.00
CA LEU A 83 -24.03 27.89 4.24
C LEU A 83 -23.54 27.26 2.92
N ARG A 84 -24.44 27.02 1.96
CA ARG A 84 -24.06 26.56 0.62
C ARG A 84 -23.19 27.58 -0.11
N ARG A 85 -23.49 28.88 0.01
CA ARG A 85 -22.68 29.96 -0.59
C ARG A 85 -21.27 29.98 0.01
N ASP A 86 -21.16 29.84 1.33
CA ASP A 86 -19.89 29.76 2.04
C ASP A 86 -19.07 28.52 1.64
N ILE A 87 -19.74 27.37 1.43
CA ILE A 87 -19.10 26.16 0.90
C ILE A 87 -18.62 26.36 -0.54
N GLN A 88 -19.46 26.97 -1.38
CA GLN A 88 -19.15 27.26 -2.78
C GLN A 88 -17.89 28.14 -2.93
N ALA A 89 -17.57 28.97 -1.93
CA ALA A 89 -16.41 29.85 -1.94
C ALA A 89 -15.05 29.10 -2.01
N PHE A 90 -14.98 27.83 -1.61
CA PHE A 90 -13.74 27.04 -1.66
C PHE A 90 -13.87 25.68 -2.37
N VAL A 91 -15.08 25.19 -2.59
CA VAL A 91 -15.32 23.96 -3.36
C VAL A 91 -16.64 24.05 -4.14
N PRO A 92 -16.66 23.71 -5.43
CA PRO A 92 -17.91 23.62 -6.18
C PRO A 92 -18.89 22.65 -5.50
N VAL A 93 -20.07 23.15 -5.11
CA VAL A 93 -21.14 22.36 -4.50
C VAL A 93 -21.71 21.37 -5.52
N THR A 94 -21.79 21.80 -6.78
CA THR A 94 -22.25 20.98 -7.92
C THR A 94 -21.23 21.10 -9.08
N PRO A 95 -20.30 20.15 -9.23
CA PRO A 95 -19.35 20.12 -10.35
C PRO A 95 -20.05 20.01 -11.72
N GLU A 96 -19.52 20.70 -12.73
CA GLU A 96 -20.07 20.69 -14.10
C GLU A 96 -19.86 19.35 -14.83
N LYS A 97 -18.75 18.67 -14.54
CA LYS A 97 -18.37 17.39 -15.16
C LYS A 97 -18.51 16.27 -14.14
N LYS A 98 -18.97 15.11 -14.62
CA LYS A 98 -19.02 13.89 -13.80
C LYS A 98 -17.61 13.46 -13.38
N ALA A 99 -17.49 12.99 -12.15
CA ALA A 99 -16.27 12.37 -11.66
C ALA A 99 -15.90 11.15 -12.51
N ASP A 100 -14.60 10.96 -12.73
CA ASP A 100 -14.09 9.70 -13.24
C ASP A 100 -14.17 8.66 -12.11
N SER A 101 -15.16 7.78 -12.21
CA SER A 101 -15.44 6.69 -11.27
C SER A 101 -15.09 5.32 -11.85
N ARG A 102 -14.15 5.25 -12.81
CA ARG A 102 -13.69 3.97 -13.36
C ARG A 102 -13.26 3.03 -12.24
N SER A 103 -13.68 1.77 -12.35
CA SER A 103 -13.31 0.74 -11.39
C SER A 103 -11.81 0.43 -11.50
N LEU A 104 -11.24 -0.13 -10.43
CA LEU A 104 -9.84 -0.58 -10.42
C LEU A 104 -9.56 -1.58 -11.56
N ILE A 105 -10.56 -2.38 -11.94
CA ILE A 105 -10.49 -3.34 -13.04
C ILE A 105 -10.38 -2.60 -14.38
N ALA A 106 -11.26 -1.63 -14.62
CA ALA A 106 -11.25 -0.85 -15.86
C ALA A 106 -9.93 -0.07 -16.07
N ILE A 107 -9.33 0.44 -15.00
CA ILE A 107 -8.01 1.10 -15.05
C ILE A 107 -6.90 0.08 -15.35
N LYS A 108 -6.96 -1.12 -14.76
CA LYS A 108 -5.99 -2.18 -15.06
C LYS A 108 -6.10 -2.64 -16.51
N ASP A 109 -7.31 -2.80 -17.02
CA ASP A 109 -7.55 -3.20 -18.40
C ASP A 109 -7.03 -2.16 -19.39
N SER A 110 -7.20 -0.86 -19.12
CA SER A 110 -6.67 0.19 -20.00
C SER A 110 -5.13 0.26 -20.00
N LEU A 111 -4.47 -0.29 -18.99
CA LEU A 111 -3.00 -0.32 -18.87
C LEU A 111 -2.40 -1.64 -19.36
N LYS A 112 -3.22 -2.67 -19.62
CA LYS A 112 -2.79 -4.01 -19.99
C LYS A 112 -1.88 -4.01 -21.22
N ASP A 113 -2.28 -3.30 -22.28
CA ASP A 113 -1.50 -3.23 -23.52
C ASP A 113 -0.12 -2.59 -23.31
N GLN A 114 -0.02 -1.60 -22.42
CA GLN A 114 1.26 -0.96 -22.09
C GLN A 114 2.19 -1.90 -21.32
N VAL A 115 1.63 -2.72 -20.42
CA VAL A 115 2.38 -3.74 -19.67
C VAL A 115 2.83 -4.85 -20.59
N ASP A 116 1.93 -5.39 -21.41
CA ASP A 116 2.20 -6.52 -22.30
C ASP A 116 3.16 -6.14 -23.45
N LYS A 117 3.18 -4.86 -23.87
CA LYS A 117 4.19 -4.34 -24.81
C LYS A 117 5.61 -4.34 -24.23
N LYS A 118 5.77 -4.05 -22.93
CA LYS A 118 7.09 -4.00 -22.27
C LYS A 118 7.54 -5.37 -21.77
N TYR A 119 6.59 -6.19 -21.31
CA TYR A 119 6.81 -7.52 -20.77
C TYR A 119 6.04 -8.53 -21.62
N PRO A 120 6.60 -8.89 -22.80
CA PRO A 120 5.96 -9.82 -23.72
C PRO A 120 6.09 -11.27 -23.24
N ASP A 121 5.16 -12.11 -23.70
CA ASP A 121 5.04 -13.56 -23.53
C ASP A 121 6.06 -14.27 -22.60
N ARG A 122 5.54 -14.72 -21.46
CA ARG A 122 6.25 -15.50 -20.45
C ARG A 122 6.80 -16.82 -21.00
N ASP A 123 6.13 -17.42 -21.99
CA ASP A 123 6.56 -18.72 -22.54
C ASP A 123 7.82 -18.60 -23.40
N LYS A 124 8.00 -17.47 -24.10
CA LYS A 124 9.25 -17.18 -24.81
C LYS A 124 10.41 -17.02 -23.84
N LEU A 125 10.19 -16.34 -22.72
CA LEU A 125 11.20 -16.22 -21.68
C LEU A 125 11.54 -17.58 -21.06
N LYS A 126 10.53 -18.41 -20.79
CA LYS A 126 10.74 -19.76 -20.26
C LYS A 126 11.62 -20.60 -21.20
N LYS A 127 11.31 -20.63 -22.50
CA LYS A 127 12.12 -21.35 -23.49
C LYS A 127 13.57 -20.85 -23.55
N THR A 128 13.76 -19.54 -23.46
CA THR A 128 15.10 -18.92 -23.45
C THR A 128 15.86 -19.29 -22.17
N ALA A 129 15.19 -19.23 -21.02
CA ALA A 129 15.77 -19.60 -19.73
C ALA A 129 16.09 -21.11 -19.65
N GLU A 130 15.28 -21.98 -20.25
CA GLU A 130 15.56 -23.41 -20.37
C GLU A 130 16.81 -23.66 -21.22
N ALA A 131 16.95 -22.97 -22.36
CA ALA A 131 18.14 -23.07 -23.20
C ALA A 131 19.41 -22.56 -22.49
N GLU A 132 19.30 -21.47 -21.73
CA GLU A 132 20.38 -20.97 -20.87
C GLU A 132 20.72 -21.97 -19.75
N ALA A 133 19.72 -22.56 -19.10
CA ALA A 133 19.92 -23.54 -18.03
C ALA A 133 20.66 -24.78 -18.54
N VAL A 134 20.38 -25.25 -19.75
CA VAL A 134 21.11 -26.36 -20.38
C VAL A 134 22.58 -26.01 -20.56
N LYS A 135 22.90 -24.78 -20.97
CA LYS A 135 24.28 -24.30 -21.14
C LYS A 135 25.00 -24.09 -19.81
N GLN A 136 24.30 -23.57 -18.79
CA GLN A 136 24.88 -23.26 -17.49
C GLN A 136 25.10 -24.51 -16.63
N PHE A 137 24.25 -25.52 -16.77
CA PHE A 137 24.32 -26.78 -16.03
C PHE A 137 24.47 -27.96 -16.99
N PRO A 138 25.60 -28.06 -17.73
CA PRO A 138 25.83 -29.19 -18.63
C PRO A 138 26.07 -30.48 -17.83
N LEU A 139 25.62 -31.61 -18.37
CA LEU A 139 26.03 -32.92 -17.87
C LEU A 139 27.41 -33.24 -18.46
N ALA A 140 28.32 -33.77 -17.64
CA ALA A 140 29.65 -34.14 -18.08
C ALA A 140 29.59 -35.32 -19.05
N GLU A 141 30.23 -35.16 -20.21
CA GLU A 141 30.33 -36.20 -21.22
C GLU A 141 31.58 -37.07 -21.01
N ARG A 142 31.51 -38.34 -21.41
CA ARG A 142 32.68 -39.22 -21.34
C ARG A 142 33.83 -38.65 -22.18
N ASN A 143 35.04 -38.78 -21.65
CA ASN A 143 36.30 -38.24 -22.18
C ASN A 143 36.42 -36.71 -22.17
N GLN A 144 35.47 -35.99 -21.58
CA GLN A 144 35.58 -34.54 -21.39
C GLN A 144 36.58 -34.21 -20.28
N GLU A 145 37.40 -33.17 -20.49
CA GLU A 145 38.23 -32.62 -19.42
C GLU A 145 37.37 -31.70 -18.54
N ILE A 146 37.31 -32.01 -17.25
CA ILE A 146 36.47 -31.30 -16.28
C ILE A 146 37.24 -31.02 -14.99
N LYS A 147 36.77 -30.02 -14.26
CA LYS A 147 37.28 -29.67 -12.93
C LYS A 147 36.19 -29.94 -11.91
N VAL A 148 36.51 -30.77 -10.92
CA VAL A 148 35.58 -31.14 -9.85
C VAL A 148 36.09 -30.64 -8.50
N HIS A 149 35.16 -30.24 -7.66
CA HIS A 149 35.41 -29.85 -6.29
C HIS A 149 34.75 -30.86 -5.36
N TYR A 150 35.52 -31.38 -4.41
CA TYR A 150 35.06 -32.41 -3.48
C TYR A 150 35.63 -32.19 -2.09
N LYS A 151 34.89 -32.60 -1.07
CA LYS A 151 35.24 -32.46 0.33
C LYS A 151 35.65 -33.81 0.88
N ARG A 152 36.84 -33.88 1.50
CA ARG A 152 37.29 -35.06 2.25
C ARG A 152 37.70 -34.62 3.65
N GLY A 153 36.93 -35.04 4.65
CA GLY A 153 37.05 -34.51 6.01
C GLY A 153 36.65 -33.04 6.06
N ARG A 154 37.53 -32.17 6.59
CA ARG A 154 37.29 -30.72 6.69
C ARG A 154 37.83 -29.93 5.49
N THR A 155 38.55 -30.57 4.58
CA THR A 155 39.26 -29.89 3.49
C THR A 155 38.52 -30.03 2.16
N ILE A 156 38.47 -28.95 1.40
CA ILE A 156 37.95 -28.93 0.03
C ILE A 156 39.13 -29.08 -0.93
N TYR A 157 39.02 -30.04 -1.83
CA TYR A 157 40.00 -30.32 -2.88
C TYR A 157 39.41 -29.94 -4.24
N SER A 158 40.29 -29.62 -5.18
CA SER A 158 39.94 -29.40 -6.57
C SER A 158 40.81 -30.28 -7.46
N GLU A 159 40.20 -31.07 -8.32
CA GLU A 159 40.90 -31.98 -9.23
C GLU A 159 40.46 -31.67 -10.66
N LYS A 160 41.43 -31.56 -11.57
CA LYS A 160 41.18 -31.39 -13.01
C LYS A 160 41.63 -32.65 -13.74
N GLY A 161 40.81 -33.15 -14.65
CA GLY A 161 41.17 -34.35 -15.40
C GLY A 161 40.10 -34.81 -16.37
N ARG A 162 40.44 -35.86 -17.10
CA ARG A 162 39.54 -36.48 -18.08
C ARG A 162 38.53 -37.38 -17.38
N TYR A 163 37.24 -37.16 -17.63
CA TYR A 163 36.16 -37.96 -17.05
C TYR A 163 35.91 -39.23 -17.85
N TYR A 164 36.03 -40.39 -17.22
CA TYR A 164 35.85 -41.69 -17.87
C TYR A 164 34.47 -42.32 -17.63
N GLY A 165 33.59 -41.64 -16.88
CA GLY A 165 32.26 -42.14 -16.53
C GLY A 165 32.09 -42.45 -15.04
N LEU A 166 30.91 -42.94 -14.69
CA LEU A 166 30.61 -43.40 -13.34
C LEU A 166 31.34 -44.71 -13.04
N GLY A 167 31.85 -44.86 -11.82
CA GLY A 167 32.42 -46.08 -11.30
C GLY A 167 31.39 -47.19 -11.09
N TYR A 168 31.88 -48.37 -10.67
CA TYR A 168 31.02 -49.53 -10.42
C TYR A 168 29.94 -49.21 -9.37
N GLY A 169 28.68 -49.51 -9.68
CA GLY A 169 27.52 -49.18 -8.83
C GLY A 169 27.05 -47.72 -8.89
N GLY A 170 27.62 -46.87 -9.75
CA GLY A 170 27.12 -45.52 -10.01
C GLY A 170 27.28 -44.52 -8.86
N LYS A 171 28.10 -44.84 -7.86
CA LYS A 171 28.29 -44.01 -6.64
C LYS A 171 29.57 -43.16 -6.65
N SER A 172 30.39 -43.28 -7.69
CA SER A 172 31.65 -42.55 -7.84
C SER A 172 31.84 -42.11 -9.29
N ILE A 173 32.69 -41.10 -9.50
CA ILE A 173 33.16 -40.66 -10.80
C ILE A 173 34.61 -41.14 -10.99
N ARG A 174 34.96 -41.52 -12.22
CA ARG A 174 36.35 -41.81 -12.61
C ARG A 174 36.94 -40.61 -13.33
N LEU A 175 37.97 -40.02 -12.75
CA LEU A 175 38.66 -38.87 -13.29
C LEU A 175 40.16 -39.17 -13.34
N ASN A 176 40.72 -39.23 -14.55
CA ASN A 176 42.03 -39.84 -14.80
C ASN A 176 42.09 -41.28 -14.21
N SER A 177 43.05 -41.54 -13.33
CA SER A 177 43.19 -42.79 -12.58
C SER A 177 42.52 -42.78 -11.20
N ARG A 178 41.86 -41.67 -10.81
CA ARG A 178 41.26 -41.50 -9.49
C ARG A 178 39.76 -41.76 -9.50
N SER A 179 39.27 -42.39 -8.44
CA SER A 179 37.84 -42.59 -8.17
C SER A 179 37.41 -41.65 -7.04
N ILE A 180 36.42 -40.79 -7.29
CA ILE A 180 35.89 -39.83 -6.32
C ILE A 180 34.42 -40.15 -6.08
N SER A 181 33.99 -40.29 -4.82
CA SER A 181 32.60 -40.59 -4.49
C SER A 181 31.68 -39.41 -4.78
N LEU A 182 30.49 -39.66 -5.34
CA LEU A 182 29.46 -38.63 -5.61
C LEU A 182 28.98 -37.92 -4.33
N PHE A 183 29.03 -38.60 -3.18
CA PHE A 183 28.69 -38.01 -1.89
C PHE A 183 29.71 -36.95 -1.44
N ASP A 184 30.98 -37.12 -1.80
CA ASP A 184 32.06 -36.20 -1.44
C ASP A 184 32.07 -34.97 -2.36
N LEU A 185 31.41 -35.02 -3.52
CA LEU A 185 31.35 -33.88 -4.44
C LEU A 185 30.54 -32.72 -3.86
N LEU A 186 31.04 -31.50 -4.04
CA LEU A 186 30.26 -30.30 -3.76
C LEU A 186 29.04 -30.22 -4.69
N PRO A 187 27.94 -29.55 -4.29
CA PRO A 187 26.71 -29.48 -5.07
C PRO A 187 26.91 -29.03 -6.53
N GLU A 188 27.78 -28.05 -6.76
CA GLU A 188 28.13 -27.51 -8.08
C GLU A 188 28.72 -28.60 -8.99
N SER A 189 29.70 -29.35 -8.50
CA SER A 189 30.32 -30.45 -9.26
C SER A 189 29.42 -31.68 -9.33
N LYS A 190 28.65 -31.97 -8.29
CA LYS A 190 27.71 -33.10 -8.26
C LYS A 190 26.62 -32.96 -9.32
N SER A 191 26.15 -31.73 -9.56
CA SER A 191 25.17 -31.42 -10.60
C SER A 191 25.63 -31.75 -12.03
N MET A 192 26.94 -31.89 -12.26
CA MET A 192 27.47 -32.28 -13.58
C MET A 192 27.29 -33.77 -13.88
N PHE A 193 27.08 -34.61 -12.85
CA PHE A 193 27.05 -36.07 -13.00
C PHE A 193 25.72 -36.68 -12.57
N ASP A 194 25.07 -36.11 -11.56
CA ASP A 194 23.77 -36.56 -11.08
C ASP A 194 22.65 -35.88 -11.88
N LYS A 195 21.96 -36.67 -12.71
CA LYS A 195 20.85 -36.20 -13.54
C LYS A 195 19.71 -35.57 -12.73
N LYS A 196 19.42 -36.08 -11.53
CA LYS A 196 18.33 -35.55 -10.69
C LYS A 196 18.70 -34.16 -10.18
N ILE A 197 19.90 -34.02 -9.62
CA ILE A 197 20.40 -32.73 -9.12
C ILE A 197 20.56 -31.73 -10.27
N ASN A 198 21.04 -32.16 -11.43
CA ASN A 198 21.12 -31.32 -12.61
C ASN A 198 19.74 -30.77 -13.02
N ALA A 199 18.73 -31.65 -13.09
CA ALA A 199 17.37 -31.25 -13.42
C ALA A 199 16.78 -30.28 -12.38
N GLU A 200 17.03 -30.52 -11.10
CA GLU A 200 16.61 -29.60 -10.02
C GLU A 200 17.28 -28.22 -10.14
N MET A 201 18.59 -28.17 -10.41
CA MET A 201 19.33 -26.91 -10.58
C MET A 201 18.85 -26.14 -11.81
N ARG A 202 18.62 -26.83 -12.94
CA ARG A 202 18.04 -26.23 -14.15
C ARG A 202 16.65 -25.67 -13.88
N LYS A 203 15.79 -26.44 -13.19
CA LYS A 203 14.46 -25.99 -12.81
C LYS A 203 14.52 -24.77 -11.91
N LYS A 204 15.35 -24.78 -10.86
CA LYS A 204 15.55 -23.63 -9.95
C LYS A 204 16.03 -22.38 -10.70
N TYR A 205 16.92 -22.53 -11.68
CA TYR A 205 17.37 -21.42 -12.50
C TYR A 205 16.24 -20.82 -13.34
N VAL A 206 15.48 -21.66 -14.03
CA VAL A 206 14.33 -21.23 -14.85
C VAL A 206 13.27 -20.56 -13.96
N ASP A 207 12.88 -21.20 -12.86
CA ASP A 207 11.90 -20.67 -11.91
C ASP A 207 12.36 -19.32 -11.32
N GLY A 208 13.64 -19.19 -11.00
CA GLY A 208 14.23 -17.93 -10.52
C GLY A 208 14.16 -16.81 -11.56
N LYS A 209 14.48 -17.11 -12.83
CA LYS A 209 14.35 -16.13 -13.93
C LYS A 209 12.90 -15.70 -14.14
N LEU A 210 11.97 -16.65 -14.14
CA LEU A 210 10.55 -16.37 -14.27
C LEU A 210 10.01 -15.55 -13.09
N ALA A 211 10.42 -15.85 -11.87
CA ALA A 211 10.01 -15.10 -10.69
C ALA A 211 10.52 -13.65 -10.70
N VAL A 212 11.76 -13.42 -11.15
CA VAL A 212 12.30 -12.06 -11.33
C VAL A 212 11.49 -11.31 -12.38
N TYR A 213 11.19 -11.95 -13.51
CA TYR A 213 10.36 -11.37 -14.56
C TYR A 213 8.96 -11.02 -14.07
N ASP A 214 8.27 -11.95 -13.41
CA ASP A 214 6.92 -11.76 -12.89
C ASP A 214 6.89 -10.60 -11.86
N ARG A 215 7.92 -10.51 -11.00
CA ARG A 215 8.09 -9.39 -10.07
C ARG A 215 8.29 -8.05 -10.78
N GLN A 216 9.15 -8.02 -11.80
CA GLN A 216 9.41 -6.79 -12.56
C GLN A 216 8.19 -6.32 -13.35
N ARG A 217 7.43 -7.26 -13.93
CA ARG A 217 6.16 -7.01 -14.62
C ARG A 217 5.12 -6.46 -13.65
N LEU A 218 4.97 -7.07 -12.47
CA LEU A 218 4.06 -6.60 -11.42
C LEU A 218 4.42 -5.19 -10.96
N ASN A 219 5.68 -4.95 -10.60
CA ASN A 219 6.14 -3.63 -10.15
C ASN A 219 5.92 -2.55 -11.21
N TYR A 220 6.08 -2.88 -12.49
CA TYR A 220 5.81 -1.95 -13.59
C TYR A 220 4.31 -1.65 -13.74
N SER A 221 3.47 -2.68 -13.68
CA SER A 221 2.02 -2.55 -13.68
C SER A 221 1.53 -1.68 -12.53
N GLU A 222 2.02 -1.92 -11.31
CA GLU A 222 1.67 -1.12 -10.13
C GLU A 222 2.10 0.34 -10.25
N LYS A 223 3.30 0.61 -10.81
CA LYS A 223 3.75 1.98 -11.07
C LYS A 223 2.86 2.71 -12.07
N LEU A 224 2.47 2.05 -13.16
CA LEU A 224 1.55 2.64 -14.14
C LEU A 224 0.18 2.88 -13.53
N PHE A 225 -0.33 1.90 -12.77
CA PHE A 225 -1.60 1.98 -12.08
C PHE A 225 -1.62 3.15 -11.08
N ALA A 226 -0.59 3.26 -10.23
CA ALA A 226 -0.47 4.35 -9.26
C ALA A 226 -0.41 5.72 -9.95
N ALA A 227 0.33 5.83 -11.06
CA ALA A 227 0.42 7.07 -11.83
C ALA A 227 -0.93 7.46 -12.44
N GLU A 228 -1.66 6.51 -13.03
CA GLU A 228 -2.97 6.76 -13.63
C GLU A 228 -4.02 7.08 -12.57
N PHE A 229 -4.04 6.34 -11.47
CA PHE A 229 -4.92 6.60 -10.33
C PHE A 229 -4.67 8.00 -9.72
N ALA A 230 -3.41 8.41 -9.62
CA ALA A 230 -3.05 9.75 -9.16
C ALA A 230 -3.54 10.85 -10.12
N LYS A 231 -3.55 10.62 -11.45
CA LYS A 231 -4.13 11.57 -12.42
C LYS A 231 -5.63 11.67 -12.27
N ILE A 232 -6.34 10.54 -12.16
CA ILE A 232 -7.79 10.48 -11.94
C ILE A 232 -8.14 11.25 -10.67
N ARG A 233 -7.39 11.00 -9.59
CA ARG A 233 -7.55 11.69 -8.32
C ARG A 233 -7.42 13.21 -8.47
N LYS A 234 -6.31 13.68 -9.04
CA LYS A 234 -6.07 15.12 -9.26
C LYS A 234 -7.14 15.75 -10.15
N ALA A 235 -7.60 15.04 -11.18
CA ALA A 235 -8.66 15.51 -12.06
C ALA A 235 -9.99 15.68 -11.30
N ASN A 236 -10.39 14.67 -10.52
CA ASN A 236 -11.62 14.71 -9.73
C ASN A 236 -11.55 15.77 -8.61
N GLU A 237 -10.42 15.89 -7.92
CA GLU A 237 -10.21 16.94 -6.91
C GLU A 237 -10.26 18.33 -7.52
N LYS A 238 -9.71 18.52 -8.73
CA LYS A 238 -9.79 19.79 -9.48
C LYS A 238 -11.23 20.15 -9.85
N LEU A 239 -12.06 19.15 -10.17
CA LEU A 239 -13.49 19.34 -10.44
C LEU A 239 -14.30 19.69 -9.19
N GLY A 240 -13.74 19.53 -7.99
CA GLY A 240 -14.44 19.82 -6.73
C GLY A 240 -15.01 18.59 -6.03
N TYR A 241 -14.78 17.38 -6.57
CA TYR A 241 -15.15 16.16 -5.86
C TYR A 241 -14.27 15.94 -4.64
N ILE A 242 -14.86 15.27 -3.65
CA ILE A 242 -14.24 14.92 -2.38
C ILE A 242 -14.27 13.40 -2.28
N TYR A 243 -13.13 12.79 -2.00
CA TYR A 243 -13.05 11.35 -1.83
C TYR A 243 -13.46 10.96 -0.40
N GLN A 244 -14.53 10.17 -0.27
CA GLN A 244 -15.04 9.71 1.02
C GLN A 244 -15.56 8.26 0.91
N HIS A 245 -15.22 7.40 1.87
CA HIS A 245 -15.65 5.99 1.95
C HIS A 245 -15.49 5.20 0.64
N GLY A 246 -14.40 5.43 -0.10
CA GLY A 246 -14.12 4.72 -1.35
C GLY A 246 -14.80 5.31 -2.59
N GLN A 247 -15.56 6.40 -2.45
CA GLN A 247 -16.34 7.02 -3.53
C GLN A 247 -16.05 8.51 -3.68
N TRP A 248 -16.28 9.04 -4.87
CA TRP A 248 -16.22 10.47 -5.16
C TRP A 248 -17.59 11.10 -4.88
N VAL A 249 -17.67 11.94 -3.86
CA VAL A 249 -18.89 12.64 -3.45
C VAL A 249 -18.76 14.15 -3.67
N THR A 250 -19.88 14.84 -3.78
CA THR A 250 -19.92 16.31 -3.87
C THR A 250 -20.03 16.93 -2.48
N ALA A 251 -19.67 18.22 -2.35
CA ALA A 251 -19.85 18.94 -1.09
C ALA A 251 -21.33 18.99 -0.65
N GLU A 252 -22.26 19.05 -1.60
CA GLU A 252 -23.71 18.96 -1.33
C GLU A 252 -24.09 17.62 -0.65
N MET A 253 -23.52 16.50 -1.11
CA MET A 253 -23.79 15.20 -0.49
C MET A 253 -23.27 15.14 0.95
N ILE A 254 -22.08 15.71 1.20
CA ILE A 254 -21.52 15.77 2.56
C ILE A 254 -22.42 16.63 3.47
N LEU A 255 -22.88 17.77 2.97
CA LEU A 255 -23.80 18.63 3.71
C LEU A 255 -25.09 17.87 4.03
N LYS A 256 -25.70 17.19 3.06
CA LYS A 256 -26.91 16.38 3.26
C LYS A 256 -26.73 15.27 4.30
N GLN A 257 -25.54 14.67 4.37
CA GLN A 257 -25.23 13.63 5.36
C GLN A 257 -25.04 14.19 6.77
N LYS A 258 -24.42 15.37 6.91
CA LYS A 258 -24.02 15.94 8.21
C LYS A 258 -25.02 16.92 8.82
N LEU A 259 -25.81 17.59 8.00
CA LEU A 259 -26.79 18.58 8.44
C LEU A 259 -27.86 18.00 9.40
N PRO A 260 -28.44 16.80 9.17
CA PRO A 260 -29.46 16.24 10.08
C PRO A 260 -28.93 15.99 11.49
N GLU A 261 -27.67 15.55 11.62
CA GLU A 261 -27.01 15.34 12.91
C GLU A 261 -26.91 16.65 13.71
N LYS A 262 -26.56 17.75 13.04
CA LYS A 262 -26.44 19.08 13.67
C LYS A 262 -27.79 19.70 14.01
N ILE A 263 -28.80 19.49 13.18
CA ILE A 263 -30.19 19.88 13.50
C ILE A 263 -30.65 19.18 14.78
N ARG A 264 -30.42 17.86 14.90
CA ARG A 264 -30.78 17.11 16.11
C ARG A 264 -30.11 17.68 17.35
N LEU A 265 -28.80 17.92 17.29
CA LEU A 265 -28.04 18.53 18.39
C LEU A 265 -28.49 19.96 18.71
N SER A 266 -29.04 20.69 17.73
CA SER A 266 -29.58 22.04 17.94
C SER A 266 -30.88 22.00 18.72
N LYS A 267 -31.74 21.02 18.43
CA LYS A 267 -32.99 20.80 19.17
C LYS A 267 -32.73 20.38 20.61
N GLU A 268 -31.82 19.42 20.82
CA GLU A 268 -31.44 18.96 22.16
C GLU A 268 -30.87 20.11 23.02
N ARG A 269 -30.04 20.98 22.43
CA ARG A 269 -29.52 22.17 23.10
C ARG A 269 -30.64 23.15 23.45
N ALA A 270 -31.51 23.47 22.49
CA ALA A 270 -32.61 24.41 22.71
C ALA A 270 -33.60 23.91 23.78
N GLU A 271 -33.87 22.61 23.82
CA GLU A 271 -34.69 21.98 24.86
C GLU A 271 -34.02 22.09 26.24
N LYS A 272 -32.72 21.80 26.32
CA LYS A 272 -31.96 21.93 27.57
C LYS A 272 -31.93 23.37 28.08
N GLU A 273 -31.72 24.35 27.19
CA GLU A 273 -31.75 25.77 27.54
C GLU A 273 -33.13 26.23 27.99
N ARG A 274 -34.21 25.70 27.37
CA ARG A 274 -35.59 25.97 27.80
C ARG A 274 -35.84 25.43 29.21
N LEU A 275 -35.47 24.17 29.47
CA LEU A 275 -35.59 23.56 30.80
C LEU A 275 -34.78 24.30 31.86
N GLU A 276 -33.57 24.75 31.53
CA GLU A 276 -32.74 25.53 32.45
C GLU A 276 -33.34 26.92 32.70
N ARG A 277 -33.92 27.57 31.68
CA ARG A 277 -34.61 28.86 31.84
C ARG A 277 -35.86 28.72 32.71
N GLU A 278 -36.68 27.69 32.48
CA GLU A 278 -37.85 27.37 33.30
C GLU A 278 -37.45 27.07 34.75
N ALA A 279 -36.36 26.31 34.97
CA ALA A 279 -35.82 26.05 36.30
C ALA A 279 -35.31 27.32 37.00
N ARG A 280 -34.61 28.21 36.28
CA ARG A 280 -34.15 29.51 36.81
C ARG A 280 -35.32 30.44 37.14
N GLU A 281 -36.35 30.47 36.31
CA GLU A 281 -37.55 31.28 36.59
C GLU A 281 -38.33 30.74 37.78
N LYS A 282 -38.46 29.42 37.90
CA LYS A 282 -39.05 28.78 39.08
C LYS A 282 -38.25 29.09 40.35
N ALA A 283 -36.92 28.96 40.31
CA ALA A 283 -36.05 29.30 41.42
C ALA A 283 -36.14 30.80 41.82
N LYS A 284 -36.28 31.72 40.84
CA LYS A 284 -36.51 33.14 41.13
C LYS A 284 -37.87 33.41 41.79
N ARG A 285 -38.92 32.69 41.38
CA ARG A 285 -40.26 32.80 42.00
C ARG A 285 -40.26 32.26 43.43
N GLU A 286 -39.54 31.16 43.68
CA GLU A 286 -39.42 30.54 45.01
C GLU A 286 -38.48 31.32 45.95
N ALA A 287 -37.43 31.98 45.42
CA ALA A 287 -36.52 32.82 46.22
C ALA A 287 -37.05 34.25 46.49
N GLY A 288 -38.15 34.66 45.84
CA GLY A 288 -38.77 35.98 45.99
C GLY A 288 -39.86 36.09 47.08
N GLY A 289 -40.00 35.07 47.93
CA GLY A 289 -40.99 35.05 49.01
C GLY A 289 -40.39 35.33 50.39
N ASN A 290 -39.86 36.54 50.61
CA ASN A 290 -39.76 37.14 51.95
C ASN A 290 -39.38 38.63 51.84
N ASN A 291 -40.40 39.48 51.90
CA ASN A 291 -40.26 40.82 52.45
C ASN A 291 -41.32 40.92 53.56
N PRO A 292 -40.95 40.96 54.85
CA PRO A 292 -41.94 41.12 55.92
C PRO A 292 -42.44 42.56 55.93
N GLU A 293 -43.76 42.70 55.95
CA GLU A 293 -44.45 43.95 56.28
C GLU A 293 -43.99 44.44 57.65
N GLY A 294 -43.50 45.68 57.70
CA GLY A 294 -43.47 46.48 58.91
C GLY A 294 -44.68 47.40 58.91
N GLU A 295 -45.83 46.89 59.35
CA GLU A 295 -46.91 47.72 59.88
C GLU A 295 -46.37 48.50 61.09
N GLN A 296 -46.39 49.83 61.04
CA GLN A 296 -46.55 50.66 62.23
C GLN A 296 -47.86 51.42 62.07
N LYS A 297 -48.85 50.99 62.84
CA LYS A 297 -50.12 51.67 63.06
C LYS A 297 -50.02 52.51 64.34
N ASN A 298 -50.59 53.72 64.25
CA ASN A 298 -51.39 54.41 65.29
C ASN A 298 -50.62 55.04 66.48
N ASP A 299 -50.98 56.18 67.06
CA ASP A 299 -52.10 57.14 66.96
C ASP A 299 -51.69 58.44 67.70
N ASP A 300 -52.31 59.57 67.30
CA ASP A 300 -52.89 60.66 68.11
C ASP A 300 -52.09 61.66 68.99
N GLU A 301 -52.62 62.92 68.95
CA GLU A 301 -52.64 64.00 69.97
C GLU A 301 -51.30 64.71 70.29
N GLU A 302 -51.19 66.00 70.60
CA GLU A 302 -52.10 67.10 70.94
C GLU A 302 -51.26 68.40 70.93
N ASP A 303 -51.96 69.53 70.83
CA ASP A 303 -51.60 70.94 71.07
C ASP A 303 -50.26 71.32 71.77
N GLU A 304 -49.49 72.23 71.15
CA GLU A 304 -49.19 73.63 71.58
C GLU A 304 -48.10 74.30 70.73
#